data_AF-A0A946GTX2-F1
#
_entry.id   AF-A0A946GTX2-F1
#
_cell.length_a   1.000
_cell.length_b   1.000
_cell.length_c   1.000
_cell.angle_alpha   90.00
_cell.angle_beta   90.00
_cell.angle_gamma   90.00
#
_symmetry.space_group_name_H-M   'P 1'
#
loop_
_entity.id
_entity.type
_entity.pdbx_description
1 polymer ?
#
loop_
_entity_poly.entity_id
_entity_poly.type
_entity_poly.pdbx_seq_one_letter_code
_entity_poly.pdbx_strand_id
1 'polypeptide(L)'
;GFHSDTRHNVRYYHLKGYSEHFDDAVKGRLAAMDAGFSTRMGGAIRHASHYLEAQKADKKLMLILTDGEPSDIDVDDEQYLISDTKKAIDELSSKGMSSYCISLDKKADDYIQDIFGNQYTVIDHVDRLPEQLPKLFMSLTK
;
A
#
# COMPACT_ATOMS: atom_id res chain seq x y z
N GLY A 1 7.33 -3.42 3.25
CA GLY A 1 7.01 -4.52 2.32
C GLY A 1 5.90 -5.36 2.89
N PHE A 2 5.14 -6.04 2.05
CA PHE A 2 4.16 -7.03 2.46
C PHE A 2 4.27 -8.20 1.50
N HIS A 3 4.24 -9.42 2.02
CA HIS A 3 4.08 -10.61 1.19
C HIS A 3 3.32 -11.69 1.96
N SER A 4 2.53 -12.49 1.26
CA SER A 4 1.83 -13.64 1.80
C SER A 4 2.21 -14.93 1.09
N ASP A 5 2.24 -16.02 1.85
CA ASP A 5 2.26 -17.40 1.37
C ASP A 5 1.01 -18.07 1.96
N THR A 6 -0.07 -18.12 1.17
CA THR A 6 -1.42 -18.54 1.59
C THR A 6 -2.05 -17.65 2.69
N ARG A 7 -3.25 -18.02 3.17
CA ARG A 7 -3.88 -17.39 4.36
C ARG A 7 -3.08 -17.58 5.66
N HIS A 8 -2.11 -18.48 5.66
CA HIS A 8 -1.41 -18.93 6.87
C HIS A 8 -0.08 -18.22 7.12
N ASN A 9 0.48 -17.48 6.15
CA ASN A 9 1.78 -16.85 6.30
C ASN A 9 1.80 -15.45 5.70
N VAL A 10 1.20 -14.50 6.42
CA VAL A 10 1.20 -13.07 6.07
C VAL A 10 2.37 -12.37 6.74
N ARG A 11 3.32 -11.86 5.96
CA ARG A 11 4.55 -11.22 6.45
C ARG A 11 4.58 -9.74 6.09
N TYR A 12 4.51 -8.91 7.11
CA TYR A 12 4.63 -7.46 7.00
C TYR A 12 6.06 -7.03 7.33
N TYR A 13 6.80 -6.59 6.31
CA TYR A 13 8.14 -6.01 6.47
C TYR A 13 8.05 -4.53 6.80
N HIS A 14 8.32 -4.22 8.06
CA HIS A 14 8.50 -2.84 8.50
C HIS A 14 9.91 -2.37 8.14
N LEU A 15 10.04 -1.54 7.10
CA LEU A 15 11.35 -1.03 6.65
C LEU A 15 11.87 0.06 7.59
N LYS A 16 10.99 0.97 8.00
CA LYS A 16 11.25 2.08 8.91
C LYS A 16 10.00 2.38 9.73
N GLY A 17 10.12 2.34 11.05
CA GLY A 17 9.08 2.78 11.96
C GLY A 17 8.98 4.28 12.14
N TYR A 18 7.85 4.71 12.68
CA TYR A 18 7.59 6.12 12.99
C TYR A 18 8.62 6.71 13.98
N SER A 19 9.08 5.92 14.95
CA SER A 19 10.10 6.32 15.93
C SER A 19 11.55 6.10 15.48
N GLU A 20 11.78 5.47 14.33
CA GLU A 20 13.13 5.18 13.85
C GLU A 20 13.69 6.36 13.04
N HIS A 21 14.99 6.63 13.22
CA HIS A 21 15.74 7.52 12.34
C HIS A 21 16.09 6.82 11.04
N PHE A 22 16.22 7.57 9.94
CA PHE A 22 16.65 7.03 8.66
C PHE A 22 18.18 6.86 8.64
N ASP A 23 18.66 5.83 9.35
CA ASP A 23 20.07 5.49 9.51
C ASP A 23 20.50 4.35 8.56
N ASP A 24 21.77 3.94 8.66
CA ASP A 24 22.31 2.90 7.80
C ASP A 24 21.69 1.52 8.07
N ALA A 25 21.10 1.29 9.24
CA ALA A 25 20.34 0.07 9.51
C ALA A 25 19.03 0.05 8.72
N VAL A 26 18.29 1.17 8.68
CA VAL A 26 17.10 1.32 7.82
C VAL A 26 17.47 1.18 6.34
N LYS A 27 18.54 1.82 5.89
CA LYS A 27 19.02 1.70 4.50
C LYS A 27 19.43 0.26 4.17
N GLY A 28 20.06 -0.44 5.11
CA GLY A 28 20.40 -1.85 4.96
C GLY A 28 19.17 -2.74 4.77
N ARG A 29 18.09 -2.51 5.55
CA ARG A 29 16.81 -3.21 5.36
C ARG A 29 16.16 -2.90 4.02
N LEU A 30 16.26 -1.66 3.55
CA LEU A 30 15.76 -1.26 2.24
C LEU A 30 16.56 -1.93 1.11
N ALA A 31 17.88 -1.98 1.21
CA ALA A 31 18.76 -2.60 0.21
C ALA A 31 18.64 -4.14 0.19
N ALA A 32 18.32 -4.76 1.33
CA ALA A 32 18.06 -6.18 1.47
C ALA A 32 16.61 -6.58 1.13
N MET A 33 15.80 -5.65 0.63
CA MET A 33 14.42 -5.93 0.24
C MET A 33 14.43 -6.80 -1.00
N ASP A 34 14.02 -8.05 -0.85
CA ASP A 34 13.86 -8.99 -1.95
C ASP A 34 12.37 -9.11 -2.31
N ALA A 35 12.07 -9.13 -3.61
CA ALA A 35 10.71 -9.28 -4.09
C ALA A 35 10.29 -10.74 -3.91
N GLY A 36 9.27 -11.01 -3.10
CA GLY A 36 8.85 -12.39 -2.88
C GLY A 36 7.40 -12.50 -2.49
N PHE A 37 6.63 -13.20 -3.32
CA PHE A 37 5.32 -13.83 -3.06
C PHE A 37 4.09 -12.91 -2.96
N SER A 38 2.89 -13.53 -2.92
CA SER A 38 1.55 -12.94 -3.10
C SER A 38 1.29 -11.65 -2.33
N THR A 39 0.39 -10.83 -2.86
CA THR A 39 -0.08 -9.59 -2.24
C THR A 39 -1.56 -9.68 -1.86
N ARG A 40 -1.88 -10.29 -0.71
CA ARG A 40 -3.19 -10.04 -0.04
C ARG A 40 -3.25 -8.60 0.49
N MET A 41 -3.50 -7.65 -0.40
CA MET A 41 -3.44 -6.22 -0.10
C MET A 41 -4.41 -5.81 1.03
N GLY A 42 -5.61 -6.39 1.10
CA GLY A 42 -6.55 -6.13 2.20
C GLY A 42 -6.00 -6.47 3.59
N GLY A 43 -5.25 -7.57 3.72
CA GLY A 43 -4.56 -7.92 4.97
C GLY A 43 -3.45 -6.93 5.33
N ALA A 44 -2.67 -6.51 4.33
CA ALA A 44 -1.62 -5.50 4.48
C ALA A 44 -2.19 -4.15 4.96
N ILE A 45 -3.28 -3.71 4.34
CA ILE A 45 -3.96 -2.45 4.65
C ILE A 45 -4.49 -2.49 6.08
N ARG A 46 -5.17 -3.56 6.50
CA ARG A 46 -5.69 -3.66 7.88
C ARG A 46 -4.56 -3.64 8.91
N HIS A 47 -3.46 -4.34 8.63
CA HIS A 47 -2.30 -4.35 9.52
C HIS A 47 -1.62 -2.98 9.61
N ALA A 48 -1.38 -2.32 8.47
CA ALA A 48 -0.83 -0.97 8.43
C ALA A 48 -1.77 0.05 9.10
N SER A 49 -3.08 -0.12 8.93
CA SER A 49 -4.12 0.71 9.56
C SER A 49 -4.04 0.64 11.08
N HIS A 50 -3.77 -0.54 11.65
CA HIS A 50 -3.59 -0.70 13.10
C HIS A 50 -2.44 0.14 13.65
N TYR A 51 -1.28 0.17 12.97
CA TYR A 51 -0.15 1.00 13.39
C TYR A 51 -0.38 2.49 13.16
N LEU A 52 -1.00 2.84 12.03
CA LEU A 52 -1.31 4.23 11.69
C LEU A 52 -2.33 4.82 12.66
N GLU A 53 -3.33 4.03 13.07
CA GLU A 53 -4.33 4.39 14.08
C GLU A 53 -3.68 4.75 15.42
N ALA A 54 -2.60 4.07 15.82
CA ALA A 54 -1.87 4.36 17.05
C ALA A 54 -1.05 5.67 17.02
N GLN A 55 -0.84 6.27 15.85
CA GLN A 55 -0.06 7.52 15.74
C GLN A 55 -0.86 8.74 16.20
N LYS A 56 -0.19 9.67 16.90
CA LYS A 56 -0.74 10.98 17.27
C LYS A 56 -0.46 11.97 16.15
N ALA A 57 -1.39 12.07 15.19
CA ALA A 57 -1.32 13.01 14.07
C ALA A 57 -2.74 13.47 13.69
N ASP A 58 -2.87 14.74 13.29
CA ASP A 58 -4.15 15.33 12.87
C ASP A 58 -4.65 14.74 11.55
N LYS A 59 -3.72 14.40 10.65
CA LYS A 59 -3.99 13.71 9.39
C LYS A 59 -3.22 12.40 9.34
N LYS A 60 -3.92 11.31 9.07
CA LYS A 60 -3.37 9.96 8.94
C LYS A 60 -3.53 9.50 7.50
N LEU A 61 -2.42 9.43 6.77
CA LEU A 61 -2.38 9.06 5.36
C LEU A 61 -1.63 7.74 5.17
N MET A 62 -2.24 6.81 4.44
CA MET A 62 -1.62 5.59 3.96
C MET A 62 -1.33 5.72 2.46
N LEU A 63 -0.05 5.68 2.09
CA LEU A 63 0.36 5.61 0.69
C LEU A 63 0.61 4.15 0.32
N ILE A 64 -0.03 3.68 -0.74
CA ILE A 64 0.11 2.33 -1.27
C ILE A 64 0.83 2.45 -2.60
N LEU A 65 1.99 1.81 -2.73
CA LEU A 65 2.75 1.72 -3.98
C LEU A 65 2.69 0.27 -4.45
N THR A 66 2.15 0.03 -5.64
CA THR A 66 1.98 -1.32 -6.22
C THR A 66 2.34 -1.31 -7.70
N ASP A 67 2.81 -2.43 -8.21
CA ASP A 67 3.13 -2.65 -9.63
C ASP A 67 2.08 -3.50 -10.36
N GLY A 68 0.97 -3.85 -9.69
CA GLY A 68 -0.13 -4.60 -10.31
C GLY A 68 -1.29 -4.93 -9.37
N GLU A 69 -2.15 -5.83 -9.87
CA GLU A 69 -3.38 -6.29 -9.24
C GLU A 69 -3.14 -7.00 -7.89
N PRO A 70 -4.07 -6.90 -6.93
CA PRO A 70 -4.07 -7.76 -5.76
C PRO A 70 -4.10 -9.23 -6.20
N SER A 71 -2.97 -9.92 -6.09
CA SER A 71 -2.82 -11.29 -6.57
C SER A 71 -2.39 -12.21 -5.42
N ASP A 72 -3.03 -13.37 -5.32
CA ASP A 72 -2.63 -14.42 -4.39
C ASP A 72 -2.64 -15.80 -5.07
N ILE A 73 -1.54 -16.55 -4.93
CA ILE A 73 -1.34 -17.87 -5.53
C ILE A 73 -2.39 -18.91 -5.13
N ASP A 74 -3.13 -18.71 -4.03
CA ASP A 74 -4.15 -19.65 -3.52
C ASP A 74 -5.60 -19.13 -3.64
N VAL A 75 -5.82 -18.06 -4.39
CA VAL A 75 -7.17 -17.52 -4.61
C VAL A 75 -7.47 -17.50 -6.10
N ASP A 76 -8.33 -18.43 -6.53
CA ASP A 76 -8.76 -18.55 -7.93
C ASP A 76 -9.71 -17.41 -8.37
N ASP A 77 -10.28 -16.65 -7.42
CA ASP A 77 -11.23 -15.56 -7.69
C ASP A 77 -10.59 -14.18 -7.47
N GLU A 78 -10.17 -13.54 -8.56
CA GLU A 78 -9.60 -12.19 -8.56
C GLU A 78 -10.59 -11.13 -8.02
N GLN A 79 -11.90 -11.30 -8.23
CA GLN A 79 -12.93 -10.36 -7.74
C GLN A 79 -13.03 -10.39 -6.22
N TYR A 80 -12.76 -11.53 -5.61
CA TYR A 80 -12.72 -11.64 -4.15
C TYR A 80 -11.60 -10.78 -3.56
N LEU A 81 -10.40 -10.81 -4.15
CA LEU A 81 -9.26 -10.01 -3.65
C LEU A 81 -9.46 -8.51 -3.86
N ILE A 82 -10.05 -8.12 -4.98
CA ILE A 82 -10.46 -6.73 -5.24
C ILE A 82 -11.48 -6.28 -4.19
N SER A 83 -12.52 -7.10 -3.95
CA SER A 83 -13.58 -6.79 -2.97
C SER A 83 -13.06 -6.73 -1.54
N ASP A 84 -12.16 -7.63 -1.12
CA ASP A 84 -11.54 -7.58 0.20
C ASP A 84 -10.66 -6.35 0.37
N THR A 85 -9.89 -5.99 -0.68
CA THR A 85 -9.04 -4.79 -0.66
C THR A 85 -9.90 -3.54 -0.54
N LYS A 86 -10.97 -3.43 -1.34
CA LYS A 86 -11.95 -2.35 -1.24
C LYS A 86 -12.54 -2.26 0.17
N LYS A 87 -12.93 -3.40 0.74
CA LYS A 87 -13.47 -3.45 2.11
C LYS A 87 -12.47 -2.96 3.14
N ALA A 88 -11.19 -3.30 3.00
CA ALA A 88 -10.12 -2.81 3.87
C ALA A 88 -9.90 -1.29 3.75
N ILE A 89 -10.05 -0.73 2.54
CA ILE A 89 -10.01 0.72 2.31
C ILE A 89 -11.21 1.43 2.97
N ASP A 90 -12.42 0.86 2.84
CA ASP A 90 -13.61 1.40 3.51
C ASP A 90 -13.46 1.38 5.04
N GLU A 91 -12.91 0.30 5.59
CA GLU A 91 -12.61 0.18 7.03
C GLU A 91 -11.60 1.25 7.48
N LEU A 92 -10.52 1.46 6.72
CA LEU A 92 -9.54 2.52 6.97
C LEU A 92 -10.20 3.90 6.95
N SER A 93 -11.04 4.17 5.94
CA SER A 93 -11.77 5.44 5.80
C SER A 93 -12.73 5.69 6.96
N SER A 94 -13.44 4.65 7.42
CA SER A 94 -14.37 4.73 8.57
C SER A 94 -13.69 5.14 9.88
N LYS A 95 -12.37 4.95 9.97
CA LYS A 95 -11.53 5.37 11.11
C LYS A 95 -10.98 6.80 10.95
N GLY A 96 -11.43 7.55 9.95
CA GLY A 96 -10.98 8.91 9.66
C GLY A 96 -9.57 8.99 9.09
N MET A 97 -9.05 7.89 8.54
CA MET A 97 -7.76 7.84 7.86
C MET A 97 -7.97 7.97 6.34
N SER A 98 -6.97 8.47 5.63
CA SER A 98 -6.98 8.58 4.18
C SER A 98 -6.02 7.56 3.56
N SER A 99 -6.36 7.06 2.38
CA SER A 99 -5.50 6.18 1.58
C SER A 99 -5.31 6.75 0.19
N TYR A 100 -4.14 6.56 -0.39
CA TYR A 100 -3.87 6.92 -1.78
C TYR A 100 -3.01 5.84 -2.46
N CYS A 101 -3.41 5.39 -3.64
CA CYS A 101 -2.72 4.37 -4.40
C CYS A 101 -1.85 4.96 -5.52
N ILE A 102 -0.64 4.47 -5.66
CA ILE A 102 0.28 4.78 -6.75
C ILE A 102 0.56 3.46 -7.45
N SER A 103 0.08 3.33 -8.68
CA SER A 103 0.27 2.12 -9.48
C SER A 103 1.31 2.34 -10.56
N LEU A 104 2.12 1.33 -10.83
CA LEU A 104 3.05 1.32 -11.97
C LEU A 104 2.50 0.56 -13.18
N ASP A 105 1.29 0.00 -13.06
CA ASP A 105 0.64 -0.79 -14.11
C ASP A 105 -0.32 0.07 -14.94
N LYS A 106 -0.07 0.12 -16.26
CA LYS A 106 -0.86 0.86 -17.24
C LYS A 106 -2.25 0.27 -17.48
N LYS A 107 -2.48 -0.99 -17.10
CA LYS A 107 -3.78 -1.67 -17.21
C LYS A 107 -4.61 -1.55 -15.93
N ALA A 108 -4.08 -0.84 -14.94
CA ALA A 108 -4.65 -0.87 -13.60
C ALA A 108 -5.88 0.00 -13.37
N ASP A 109 -6.24 0.84 -14.34
CA ASP A 109 -7.29 1.85 -14.18
C ASP A 109 -8.63 1.24 -13.74
N ASP A 110 -9.02 0.09 -14.30
CA ASP A 110 -10.35 -0.48 -14.05
C ASP A 110 -10.53 -0.98 -12.60
N TYR A 111 -9.64 -1.84 -12.10
CA TYR A 111 -9.78 -2.40 -10.74
C TYR A 111 -9.33 -1.43 -9.63
N ILE A 112 -8.33 -0.58 -9.89
CA ILE A 112 -7.85 0.39 -8.89
C ILE A 112 -8.93 1.43 -8.63
N GLN A 113 -9.64 1.86 -9.67
CA GLN A 113 -10.76 2.78 -9.51
C GLN A 113 -11.88 2.15 -8.65
N ASP A 114 -12.14 0.85 -8.79
CA ASP A 114 -13.14 0.16 -7.96
C ASP A 114 -12.75 0.10 -6.47
N ILE A 115 -11.45 0.00 -6.17
CA ILE A 115 -10.91 -0.09 -4.80
C ILE A 115 -10.74 1.28 -4.17
N PHE A 116 -10.14 2.23 -4.90
CA PHE A 116 -9.66 3.52 -4.38
C PHE A 116 -10.49 4.73 -4.85
N GLY A 117 -11.48 4.53 -5.72
CA GLY A 117 -12.25 5.62 -6.32
C GLY A 117 -11.33 6.57 -7.08
N ASN A 118 -11.36 7.86 -6.74
CA ASN A 118 -10.49 8.89 -7.35
C ASN A 118 -9.16 9.08 -6.60
N GLN A 119 -8.84 8.24 -5.61
CA GLN A 119 -7.64 8.38 -4.76
C GLN A 119 -6.48 7.51 -5.27
N TYR A 120 -6.16 7.65 -6.57
CA TYR A 120 -5.02 6.96 -7.16
C TYR A 120 -4.34 7.77 -8.26
N THR A 121 -3.11 7.38 -8.60
CA THR A 121 -2.38 7.83 -9.78
C THR A 121 -1.65 6.64 -10.40
N VAL A 122 -1.72 6.52 -11.73
CA VAL A 122 -0.89 5.58 -12.48
C VAL A 122 0.35 6.29 -13.00
N ILE A 123 1.53 5.74 -12.68
CA ILE A 123 2.83 6.20 -13.13
C ILE A 123 3.37 5.17 -14.11
N ASP A 124 3.42 5.55 -15.38
CA ASP A 124 3.87 4.72 -16.50
C ASP A 124 5.39 4.47 -16.55
N HIS A 125 6.19 5.22 -15.79
CA HIS A 125 7.65 5.09 -15.73
C HIS A 125 8.16 5.29 -14.30
N VAL A 126 8.80 4.26 -13.74
CA VAL A 126 9.38 4.24 -12.38
C VAL A 126 10.30 5.43 -12.13
N ASP A 127 11.05 5.85 -13.15
CA ASP A 127 11.97 7.00 -13.08
C ASP A 127 11.27 8.32 -12.71
N ARG A 128 9.94 8.40 -12.89
CA ARG A 128 9.14 9.57 -12.52
C ARG A 128 8.67 9.57 -11.06
N LEU A 129 8.77 8.44 -10.34
CA LEU A 129 8.36 8.35 -8.94
C LEU A 129 9.01 9.42 -8.04
N PRO A 130 10.34 9.67 -8.11
CA PRO A 130 10.98 10.67 -7.26
C PRO A 130 10.44 12.08 -7.46
N GLU A 131 9.96 12.41 -8.66
CA GLU A 131 9.39 13.72 -8.97
C GLU A 131 7.89 13.82 -8.64
N GLN A 132 7.15 12.72 -8.78
CA GLN A 132 5.70 12.67 -8.57
C GLN A 132 5.32 12.55 -7.09
N LEU A 133 6.06 11.75 -6.32
CA LEU A 133 5.78 11.50 -4.90
C LEU A 133 5.72 12.79 -4.06
N PRO A 134 6.66 13.75 -4.18
CA PRO A 134 6.59 15.00 -3.42
C PRO A 134 5.36 15.85 -3.79
N LYS A 135 5.03 15.94 -5.09
CA LYS A 135 3.88 16.71 -5.57
C LYS A 135 2.57 16.13 -5.04
N LEU A 136 2.45 14.81 -5.09
CA LEU A 136 1.32 14.06 -4.58
C LEU A 136 1.20 14.24 -3.06
N PHE A 137 2.29 14.09 -2.32
CA PHE A 137 2.28 14.32 -0.87
C PHE A 137 1.82 15.74 -0.53
N MET A 138 2.36 16.76 -1.19
CA MET A 138 1.93 18.15 -1.00
C MET A 138 0.45 18.38 -1.31
N SER A 139 -0.11 17.67 -2.30
CA SER A 139 -1.53 17.78 -2.64
C SER A 139 -2.45 17.16 -1.57
N LEU A 140 -1.98 16.09 -0.91
CA LEU A 140 -2.75 15.31 0.06
C LEU A 140 -2.66 15.87 1.49
N THR A 141 -1.60 16.63 1.80
CA THR A 141 -1.40 17.21 3.14
C THR A 141 -1.90 18.63 3.32
N LYS A 142 -2.44 19.27 2.26
CA LYS A 142 -3.09 20.60 2.34
C LYS A 142 -4.23 20.61 3.34
#